data_AF-A0A1G6MZI8-F1
#
_entry.id   AF-A0A1G6MZI8-F1
#
_cell.length_a   1.000
_cell.length_b   1.000
_cell.length_c   1.000
_cell.angle_alpha   90.00
_cell.angle_beta   90.00
_cell.angle_gamma   90.00
#
_symmetry.space_group_name_H-M   'P 1'
#
loop_
_entity.id
_entity.type
_entity.pdbx_description
1 polymer ?
#
loop_
_entity_poly.entity_id
_entity_poly.type
_entity_poly.pdbx_seq_one_letter_code
_entity_poly.pdbx_strand_id
1 'polypeptide(L)' 'MEEWRDLINRSQNGSTESTMRIIKKIEPKIKKSINQTNKQEQEVLEQELKIKTIKIIQTFNLEKIPGFWDFLKK' A
#
# COMPACT_ATOMS: atom_id res chain seq x y z
N MET A 1 1.30 -17.43 5.65
CA MET A 1 0.99 -16.16 4.94
C MET A 1 1.59 -15.03 5.75
N GLU A 2 2.40 -14.15 5.17
CA GLU A 2 2.83 -12.94 5.90
C GLU A 2 1.69 -11.93 5.96
N GLU A 3 1.34 -11.52 7.18
CA GLU A 3 0.27 -10.57 7.43
C GLU A 3 0.65 -9.15 7.01
N TRP A 4 -0.35 -8.36 6.62
CA TRP A 4 -0.15 -6.96 6.24
C TRP A 4 0.49 -6.13 7.36
N ARG A 5 0.13 -6.41 8.61
CA ARG A 5 0.68 -5.74 9.79
C ARG A 5 2.20 -5.93 9.88
N ASP A 6 2.69 -7.16 9.72
CA ASP A 6 4.12 -7.48 9.79
C ASP A 6 4.91 -6.82 8.66
N LEU A 7 4.37 -6.87 7.44
CA LEU A 7 5.00 -6.25 6.27
C LEU A 7 5.13 -4.73 6.44
N ILE A 8 4.08 -4.06 6.91
CA ILE A 8 4.09 -2.63 7.17
C ILE A 8 5.10 -2.31 8.28
N ASN A 9 5.08 -3.06 9.39
CA ASN A 9 6.01 -2.84 10.50
C ASN A 9 7.48 -2.96 10.04
N ARG A 10 7.83 -4.04 9.32
CA ARG A 10 9.19 -4.23 8.81
C ARG A 10 9.58 -3.14 7.79
N SER A 11 8.65 -2.72 6.93
CA SER A 11 8.88 -1.63 5.97
C SER A 11 9.15 -0.29 6.66
N GLN A 12 8.41 0.03 7.74
CA GLN A 12 8.64 1.22 8.57
C GLN A 12 9.99 1.18 9.30
N ASN A 13 10.50 -0.02 9.61
CA ASN A 13 11.82 -0.25 10.19
C ASN A 13 12.94 -0.39 9.13
N GLY A 14 12.71 0.08 7.89
CA GLY A 14 13.76 0.15 6.86
C GLY A 14 13.90 -1.09 5.97
N SER A 15 13.03 -2.10 6.08
CA SER A 15 13.08 -3.27 5.18
C SER A 15 12.61 -2.91 3.77
N THR A 16 13.55 -2.71 2.86
CA THR A 16 13.28 -2.51 1.42
C THR A 16 12.57 -3.72 0.81
N GLU A 17 12.90 -4.94 1.25
CA GLU A 17 12.23 -6.16 0.81
C GLU A 17 10.74 -6.14 1.17
N SER A 18 10.40 -5.79 2.42
CA SER A 18 9.00 -5.72 2.87
C SER A 18 8.25 -4.64 2.11
N THR A 19 8.89 -3.49 1.86
CA THR A 19 8.35 -2.41 1.02
C THR A 19 8.04 -2.90 -0.39
N MET A 20 8.97 -3.62 -1.02
CA MET A 20 8.79 -4.17 -2.37
C MET A 20 7.69 -5.24 -2.41
N ARG A 21 7.59 -6.11 -1.39
CA ARG A 21 6.51 -7.09 -1.26
C ARG A 21 5.15 -6.41 -1.18
N ILE A 22 5.03 -5.31 -0.43
CA ILE A 22 3.79 -4.54 -0.36
C ILE A 22 3.44 -3.96 -1.73
N ILE A 23 4.40 -3.32 -2.43
CA ILE A 23 4.18 -2.76 -3.77
C ILE A 23 3.66 -3.84 -4.72
N LYS A 24 4.31 -5.02 -4.76
CA LYS A 24 3.88 -6.16 -5.59
C LYS A 24 2.47 -6.64 -5.22
N LYS A 25 2.10 -6.65 -3.94
CA LYS A 25 0.74 -7.02 -3.50
C LYS A 25 -0.33 -6.01 -3.95
N ILE A 26 0.01 -4.72 -4.07
CA ILE A 26 -0.91 -3.64 -4.45
C ILE A 26 -0.96 -3.44 -5.98
N GLU A 27 0.09 -3.84 -6.70
CA GLU A 27 0.25 -3.67 -8.15
C GLU A 27 -0.98 -4.12 -8.97
N PRO A 28 -1.64 -5.26 -8.70
CA PRO A 28 -2.85 -5.65 -9.44
C PRO A 28 -3.99 -4.63 -9.33
N LYS A 29 -4.15 -3.99 -8.17
CA LYS A 29 -5.16 -2.94 -7.97
C LYS A 29 -4.77 -1.65 -8.69
N ILE A 30 -3.48 -1.28 -8.69
CA ILE A 30 -2.98 -0.12 -9.44
C ILE A 30 -3.25 -0.32 -10.93
N LYS A 31 -2.81 -1.43 -11.51
CA LYS A 31 -3.01 -1.76 -12.94
C LYS A 31 -4.47 -1.74 -13.35
N LYS A 32 -5.37 -2.24 -12.51
CA LYS A 32 -6.81 -2.18 -12.78
C LYS A 32 -7.35 -0.75 -12.80
N SER A 33 -6.82 0.13 -11.96
CA SER A 33 -7.31 1.51 -11.81
C SER A 33 -6.80 2.45 -12.89
N ILE A 34 -5.53 2.31 -13.32
CA ILE A 34 -4.91 3.19 -14.33
C ILE A 34 -5.47 3.01 -15.75
N ASN A 35 -6.15 1.89 -16.02
CA ASN A 35 -6.82 1.65 -17.31
C ASN A 35 -7.93 2.68 -17.62
N GLN A 36 -8.36 3.47 -16.62
CA GLN A 36 -9.32 4.57 -16.78
C GLN A 36 -8.66 5.89 -17.20
N THR A 37 -7.34 5.92 -17.39
CA THR A 37 -6.54 7.09 -17.75
C THR A 37 -5.97 6.96 -19.17
N ASN A 38 -5.60 8.07 -19.81
CA ASN A 38 -4.99 8.08 -21.14
C ASN A 38 -3.71 7.25 -21.15
N LYS A 39 -3.51 6.44 -22.21
CA LYS A 39 -2.34 5.54 -22.34
C LYS A 39 -1.00 6.24 -22.17
N GLN A 40 -0.89 7.49 -22.62
CA GLN A 40 0.33 8.30 -22.53
C GLN A 40 0.69 8.66 -21.07
N GLU A 41 -0.28 8.67 -20.17
CA GLU A 41 -0.12 9.08 -18.76
C GLU A 41 -0.06 7.87 -17.80
N GLN A 42 -0.43 6.67 -18.27
CA GLN A 42 -0.56 5.47 -17.43
C GLN A 42 0.74 5.09 -16.72
N GLU A 43 1.88 5.17 -17.40
CA GLU A 43 3.18 4.83 -16.80
C GLU A 43 3.56 5.82 -15.69
N VAL A 44 3.36 7.11 -15.92
CA VAL A 44 3.61 8.16 -14.94
C VAL A 44 2.71 7.97 -13.73
N LEU A 45 1.41 7.79 -13.96
CA LEU A 45 0.42 7.58 -12.90
C LEU A 45 0.72 6.30 -12.09
N GLU A 46 1.17 5.23 -12.73
CA GLU A 46 1.58 4.01 -12.05
C GLU A 46 2.71 4.28 -11.04
N GLN A 47 3.74 5.02 -11.45
CA GLN A 47 4.86 5.37 -10.59
C GLN A 47 4.44 6.30 -9.44
N GLU A 48 3.60 7.30 -9.71
CA GLU A 48 3.07 8.18 -8.68
C GLU A 48 2.27 7.41 -7.62
N LEU A 49 1.43 6.47 -8.04
CA LEU A 49 0.66 5.62 -7.12
C LEU A 49 1.56 4.72 -6.28
N LYS A 50 2.65 4.18 -6.86
CA LYS A 50 3.68 3.43 -6.11
C LYS A 50 4.39 4.30 -5.08
N ILE A 51 4.82 5.51 -5.45
CA ILE A 51 5.46 6.47 -4.52
C ILE A 51 4.49 6.84 -3.39
N LYS A 52 3.22 7.12 -3.71
CA LYS A 52 2.20 7.46 -2.73
C LYS A 52 1.92 6.30 -1.78
N THR A 53 1.92 5.08 -2.29
CA THR A 53 1.81 3.85 -1.49
C THR A 53 2.95 3.76 -0.47
N ILE A 54 4.20 3.98 -0.88
CA ILE A 54 5.35 3.99 0.03
C ILE A 54 5.17 5.05 1.13
N LYS A 55 4.79 6.28 0.76
CA LYS A 55 4.54 7.37 1.73
C LYS A 55 3.46 7.00 2.74
N ILE A 56 2.37 6.37 2.29
CA ILE A 56 1.29 5.92 3.17
C ILE A 56 1.82 4.85 4.14
N ILE A 57 2.55 3.85 3.64
CA ILE A 57 3.13 2.80 4.50
C ILE A 57 4.01 3.40 5.59
N GLN A 58 4.88 4.36 5.24
CA GLN A 58 5.79 5.00 6.19
C GLN A 58 5.07 5.86 7.25
N THR A 59 3.88 6.36 6.95
CA THR A 59 3.09 7.20 7.87
C THR A 59 1.93 6.48 8.54
N PHE A 60 1.68 5.22 8.17
CA PHE A 60 0.55 4.44 8.66
C PHE A 60 0.69 4.11 10.15
N ASN A 61 -0.31 4.45 10.96
CA ASN A 61 -0.29 4.15 12.39
C ASN A 61 -0.87 2.76 12.68
N LEU A 62 0.01 1.79 12.95
CA LEU A 62 -0.36 0.40 13.26
C LEU A 62 -1.09 0.21 14.59
N GLU A 63 -0.97 1.18 15.51
CA GLU A 63 -1.61 1.16 16.83
C GLU A 63 -3.04 1.70 16.80
N LYS A 64 -3.43 2.41 15.74
CA LYS A 64 -4.78 2.97 15.56
C LYS A 64 -5.69 2.11 14.67
N ILE A 65 -5.29 0.89 14.35
CA ILE A 65 -6.12 -0.02 13.55
C ILE A 65 -7.28 -0.51 14.44
N PRO A 66 -8.55 -0.21 14.13
CA PRO A 66 -9.66 -0.69 14.92
C PRO A 66 -9.76 -2.22 14.81
N GLY A 67 -10.11 -2.87 15.92
CA GLY A 67 -10.54 -4.26 15.88
C GLY A 67 -11.86 -4.39 15.10
N PHE A 68 -12.22 -5.61 14.72
CA PHE A 68 -13.47 -5.88 13.98
C PHE A 68 -14.71 -5.28 14.68
N TRP A 69 -14.82 -5.47 15.99
CA TRP A 69 -15.93 -4.95 16.77
C TRP A 69 -15.89 -3.43 16.96
N ASP A 70 -14.70 -2.83 17.04
CA ASP A 70 -14.55 -1.37 17.12
C ASP A 70 -14.94 -0.70 15.81
N PHE A 71 -14.72 -1.37 14.68
CA PHE A 71 -15.17 -0.92 13.37
C PHE A 71 -16.70 -0.94 13.23
N LEU A 72 -17.37 -1.97 13.72
CA LEU A 72 -18.83 -2.10 13.63
C LEU A 72 -19.62 -1.19 14.59
N LYS A 73 -19.01 -0.72 15.67
CA LYS A 73 -19.63 0.18 16.65
C LYS A 73 -19.72 1.64 16.17
N LYS A 74 -19.39 1.90 14.91
CA LYS A 74 -19.24 3.25 14.34
C LYS A 74 -20.29 3.55 13.29
#